data_AF-A0A9J5YHX5-F1
#
_entry.id   AF-A0A9J5YHX5-F1
#
_cell.length_a   1.000
_cell.length_b   1.000
_cell.length_c   1.000
_cell.angle_alpha   90.00
_cell.angle_beta   90.00
_cell.angle_gamma   90.00
#
_symmetry.space_group_name_H-M   'P 1'
#
loop_
_entity.id
_entity.type
_entity.pdbx_description
1 polymer ?
#
loop_
_entity_poly.entity_id
_entity_poly.type
_entity_poly.pdbx_seq_one_letter_code
_entity_poly.pdbx_strand_id
1 'polypeptide(L)'
;MLIPVIPSLLLLRKRSSRPMGLLPPRGIAPSAFAHCGKFPIAASRRSPGRVTSSSVADHPLGPARSSPWLVQSIALSLCLFRYRGLVHRYNLCNFMVSCYVKFELARSVQLRPYNAIAFSGPIAIFVSVFLIYPLGQSGWFFAPSFGVAAIFRFILFFQGFHNWTLNPFHMIGVAGVLGAALLCAIHGATVENTLFEDGDGANTFLAFNPTQAEETYSMVTANRFWSQIFGVAFSNKRWLHFFMLFVPITGLWMSALGVVGLALNLHAYEFVSQEIRAAEDHEFETFYTKNILLNEGICAWMVAQDQPHEKLIFPEEVLPRGNAL
;
A
#
# COMPACT_ATOMS: atom_id res chain seq x y z
N MET A 1 -33.02 25.52 -33.43
CA MET A 1 -32.55 26.76 -34.08
C MET A 1 -31.98 27.65 -32.99
N LEU A 2 -30.81 28.28 -33.09
CA LEU A 2 -29.78 28.25 -34.15
C LEU A 2 -28.42 28.59 -33.48
N ILE A 3 -27.32 28.01 -33.98
CA ILE A 3 -25.95 28.21 -33.48
C ILE A 3 -25.24 29.27 -34.35
N PRO A 4 -24.43 30.18 -33.78
CA PRO A 4 -23.32 30.84 -34.47
C PRO A 4 -21.98 30.33 -33.87
N VAL A 5 -21.24 29.42 -34.50
CA VAL A 5 -20.42 29.55 -35.73
C VAL A 5 -19.16 30.41 -35.52
N ILE A 6 -18.01 29.72 -35.54
CA ILE A 6 -16.65 30.27 -35.55
C ILE A 6 -16.24 30.57 -37.00
N PRO A 7 -15.59 31.71 -37.29
CA PRO A 7 -14.80 31.88 -38.50
C PRO A 7 -13.34 31.47 -38.27
N SER A 8 -12.92 30.36 -38.88
CA SER A 8 -11.50 30.08 -39.07
C SER A 8 -11.00 30.81 -40.31
N LEU A 9 -9.91 31.56 -40.20
CA LEU A 9 -9.21 32.14 -41.36
C LEU A 9 -7.75 31.69 -41.33
N LEU A 10 -7.37 30.93 -42.35
CA LEU A 10 -6.09 30.22 -42.47
C LEU A 10 -5.52 30.54 -43.86
N LEU A 11 -4.18 30.42 -44.00
CA LEU A 11 -3.36 30.73 -45.20
C LEU A 11 -2.97 32.24 -45.27
N LEU A 12 -1.72 32.63 -45.55
CA LEU A 12 -0.51 31.88 -45.92
C LEU A 12 0.75 32.75 -45.70
N ARG A 13 1.84 32.21 -45.09
CA ARG A 13 3.19 32.19 -45.71
C ARG A 13 4.20 31.36 -44.91
N LYS A 14 4.73 30.31 -45.52
CA LYS A 14 5.94 29.59 -45.08
C LYS A 14 7.16 30.53 -45.13
N ARG A 15 8.03 30.50 -44.11
CA ARG A 15 9.47 30.75 -44.30
C ARG A 15 10.28 29.71 -43.52
N SER A 16 11.31 29.18 -44.17
CA SER A 16 12.13 28.06 -43.71
C SER A 16 13.43 28.56 -43.11
N SER A 17 13.81 28.05 -41.94
CA SER A 17 15.19 28.03 -41.45
C SER A 17 15.37 26.87 -40.47
N ARG A 18 16.11 25.83 -40.87
CA ARG A 18 16.66 24.82 -39.93
C ARG A 18 18.03 25.32 -39.39
N PRO A 19 18.83 24.54 -38.64
CA PRO A 19 19.14 24.91 -37.26
C PRO A 19 20.60 25.36 -37.09
N MET A 20 20.85 26.29 -36.17
CA MET A 20 22.22 26.57 -35.72
C MET A 20 22.40 25.97 -34.33
N GLY A 21 23.33 25.03 -34.22
CA GLY A 21 23.53 24.25 -33.00
C GLY A 21 24.33 25.01 -31.94
N LEU A 22 23.97 24.79 -30.67
CA LEU A 22 24.82 25.07 -29.53
C LEU A 22 24.72 23.88 -28.57
N LEU A 23 25.67 22.96 -28.70
CA LEU A 23 25.95 21.95 -27.69
C LEU A 23 26.39 22.67 -26.40
N PRO A 24 25.85 22.31 -25.21
CA PRO A 24 26.47 22.74 -23.96
C PRO A 24 27.88 22.12 -23.85
N PRO A 25 28.86 22.85 -23.29
CA PRO A 25 30.26 22.42 -23.32
C PRO A 25 30.48 21.12 -22.54
N ARG A 26 31.22 20.19 -23.15
CA ARG A 26 31.87 19.07 -22.45
C ARG A 26 32.88 19.66 -21.46
N GLY A 27 32.71 19.44 -20.15
CA GLY A 27 33.68 19.98 -19.18
C GLY A 27 33.45 19.80 -17.68
N ILE A 28 32.40 19.10 -17.21
CA ILE A 28 32.27 18.76 -15.77
C ILE A 28 31.76 17.32 -15.58
N ALA A 29 32.63 16.37 -15.92
CA ALA A 29 32.55 14.97 -15.48
C ALA A 29 34.00 14.53 -15.26
N PRO A 30 34.51 14.59 -14.01
CA PRO A 30 34.24 13.50 -13.06
C PRO A 30 34.15 13.97 -11.60
N SER A 31 32.96 14.38 -11.14
CA SER A 31 32.70 14.60 -9.70
C SER A 31 31.27 14.24 -9.26
N ALA A 32 30.33 14.13 -10.19
CA ALA A 32 28.94 13.74 -9.91
C ALA A 32 28.71 12.22 -9.65
N PHE A 33 29.77 11.39 -9.72
CA PHE A 33 29.67 9.94 -9.50
C PHE A 33 30.19 9.47 -8.13
N ALA A 34 30.81 10.36 -7.34
CA ALA A 34 31.30 10.03 -6.01
C ALA A 34 30.34 10.55 -4.93
N HIS A 35 29.28 9.79 -4.62
CA HIS A 35 28.65 9.67 -3.29
C HIS A 35 27.49 8.65 -3.29
N CYS A 36 27.78 7.42 -3.73
CA CYS A 36 26.89 6.26 -3.53
C CYS A 36 27.11 5.68 -2.11
N GLY A 37 26.84 6.48 -1.08
CA GLY A 37 27.34 6.25 0.27
C GLY A 37 26.26 6.24 1.35
N LYS A 38 25.52 5.12 1.45
CA LYS A 38 25.00 4.48 2.70
C LYS A 38 23.97 3.36 2.44
N PHE A 39 23.42 3.25 1.22
CA PHE A 39 22.86 2.02 0.68
C PHE A 39 23.46 1.77 -0.72
N PRO A 40 24.11 0.62 -0.99
CA PRO A 40 24.70 0.33 -2.30
C PRO A 40 23.66 -0.21 -3.32
N ILE A 41 22.45 0.37 -3.34
CA ILE A 41 21.31 -0.15 -4.12
C ILE A 41 20.82 0.89 -5.14
N ALA A 42 20.69 0.46 -6.40
CA ALA A 42 20.21 1.24 -7.53
C ALA A 42 18.70 1.55 -7.44
N ALA A 43 18.35 2.59 -6.69
CA ALA A 43 16.96 2.94 -6.37
C ALA A 43 16.18 3.68 -7.48
N SER A 44 16.81 4.19 -8.55
CA SER A 44 16.12 4.97 -9.60
C SER A 44 16.19 4.30 -10.98
N ARG A 45 15.33 4.71 -11.92
CA ARG A 45 15.47 4.38 -13.36
C ARG A 45 16.65 5.07 -14.06
N ARG A 46 17.32 6.04 -13.41
CA ARG A 46 18.55 6.68 -13.92
C ARG A 46 19.82 5.89 -13.55
N SER A 47 19.75 5.16 -12.44
CA SER A 47 20.57 3.97 -12.20
C SER A 47 19.97 2.77 -12.96
N PRO A 48 20.70 1.66 -13.19
CA PRO A 48 20.22 0.52 -14.01
C PRO A 48 19.11 -0.35 -13.39
N GLY A 49 18.30 0.21 -12.47
CA GLY A 49 17.19 -0.49 -11.81
C GLY A 49 15.96 -0.64 -12.72
N ARG A 50 15.30 -1.80 -12.64
CA ARG A 50 13.99 -2.04 -13.28
C ARG A 50 12.87 -1.41 -12.44
N VAL A 51 11.67 -1.30 -13.02
CA VAL A 51 10.49 -0.71 -12.33
C VAL A 51 10.17 -1.42 -11.00
N THR A 52 10.42 -2.73 -10.93
CA THR A 52 10.23 -3.54 -9.73
C THR A 52 11.25 -3.25 -8.62
N SER A 53 12.46 -2.76 -8.97
CA SER A 53 13.56 -2.52 -8.04
C SER A 53 13.75 -1.04 -7.67
N SER A 54 13.01 -0.11 -8.29
CA SER A 54 13.10 1.31 -7.96
C SER A 54 12.38 1.67 -6.65
N SER A 55 13.00 2.54 -5.85
CA SER A 55 12.54 3.01 -4.53
C SER A 55 13.00 4.45 -4.25
N VAL A 56 12.58 5.03 -3.12
CA VAL A 56 13.02 6.35 -2.63
C VAL A 56 13.53 6.23 -1.20
N ALA A 57 14.76 6.71 -0.93
CA ALA A 57 15.46 6.63 0.37
C ALA A 57 16.34 7.87 0.65
N ASP A 58 16.59 8.18 1.93
CA ASP A 58 17.18 9.45 2.41
C ASP A 58 18.71 9.39 2.68
N HIS A 59 19.47 10.42 2.26
CA HIS A 59 20.92 10.59 2.49
C HIS A 59 21.36 12.09 2.54
N PRO A 60 22.32 12.50 3.40
CA PRO A 60 22.88 13.88 3.51
C PRO A 60 24.08 14.15 2.54
N LEU A 61 24.84 15.26 2.48
CA LEU A 61 24.98 16.55 3.23
C LEU A 61 25.73 17.61 2.34
N GLY A 62 25.66 18.94 2.60
CA GLY A 62 26.58 19.97 2.04
C GLY A 62 25.94 21.34 1.67
N PRO A 63 26.64 22.50 1.78
CA PRO A 63 26.00 23.83 1.80
C PRO A 63 25.68 24.46 0.44
N ALA A 64 24.62 25.29 0.39
CA ALA A 64 24.09 25.93 -0.81
C ALA A 64 24.45 27.43 -0.94
N ARG A 65 24.42 27.95 -2.18
CA ARG A 65 24.53 29.40 -2.51
C ARG A 65 23.24 29.88 -3.19
N SER A 66 22.93 31.16 -3.03
CA SER A 66 21.58 31.77 -3.19
C SER A 66 21.16 32.17 -4.61
N SER A 67 19.88 31.92 -4.97
CA SER A 67 19.11 32.58 -6.06
C SER A 67 17.61 32.17 -5.97
N PRO A 68 16.65 32.76 -6.73
CA PRO A 68 15.58 33.62 -6.19
C PRO A 68 14.25 32.92 -5.82
N TRP A 69 13.59 33.46 -4.78
CA TRP A 69 12.45 32.92 -4.02
C TRP A 69 11.42 32.03 -4.74
N LEU A 70 10.89 32.39 -5.91
CA LEU A 70 9.83 31.58 -6.55
C LEU A 70 10.38 30.28 -7.17
N VAL A 71 11.53 30.37 -7.84
CA VAL A 71 12.29 29.18 -8.27
C VAL A 71 12.86 28.49 -7.04
N GLN A 72 13.22 29.24 -6.00
CA GLN A 72 13.71 28.70 -4.73
C GLN A 72 12.64 27.88 -3.99
N SER A 73 11.34 28.19 -4.07
CA SER A 73 10.28 27.35 -3.48
C SER A 73 10.11 26.02 -4.22
N ILE A 74 10.11 26.01 -5.56
CA ILE A 74 10.00 24.78 -6.35
C ILE A 74 11.30 23.96 -6.29
N ALA A 75 12.45 24.62 -6.29
CA ALA A 75 13.76 23.99 -6.09
C ALA A 75 13.96 23.53 -4.65
N LEU A 76 13.45 24.22 -3.61
CA LEU A 76 13.36 23.66 -2.25
C LEU A 76 12.43 22.45 -2.26
N SER A 77 11.24 22.50 -2.87
CA SER A 77 10.37 21.31 -2.92
C SER A 77 11.02 20.11 -3.62
N LEU A 78 11.90 20.33 -4.59
CA LEU A 78 12.65 19.28 -5.31
C LEU A 78 14.03 18.94 -4.70
N CYS A 79 14.57 19.76 -3.79
CA CYS A 79 15.88 19.56 -3.14
C CYS A 79 15.76 19.18 -1.64
N LEU A 80 14.67 19.60 -0.98
CA LEU A 80 14.16 19.07 0.30
C LEU A 80 13.43 17.72 0.15
N PHE A 81 13.36 17.20 -1.08
CA PHE A 81 12.80 15.90 -1.51
C PHE A 81 13.47 14.66 -0.86
N ARG A 82 14.26 14.83 0.22
CA ARG A 82 15.29 13.86 0.66
C ARG A 82 15.60 13.84 2.17
N TYR A 83 14.67 14.30 3.01
CA TYR A 83 14.87 14.31 4.46
C TYR A 83 13.62 13.98 5.31
N ARG A 84 13.81 13.10 6.29
CA ARG A 84 13.05 12.98 7.55
C ARG A 84 11.55 12.70 7.36
N GLY A 85 11.18 11.74 6.52
CA GLY A 85 9.78 11.29 6.38
C GLY A 85 8.83 12.34 5.80
N LEU A 86 9.34 13.33 5.07
CA LEU A 86 8.49 14.37 4.46
C LEU A 86 7.57 13.81 3.38
N VAL A 87 8.00 12.78 2.64
CA VAL A 87 7.16 12.05 1.66
C VAL A 87 5.99 11.37 2.37
N HIS A 88 6.24 10.73 3.51
CA HIS A 88 5.22 10.10 4.35
C HIS A 88 4.20 11.13 4.84
N ARG A 89 4.65 12.30 5.33
CA ARG A 89 3.76 13.41 5.72
C ARG A 89 2.99 14.02 4.54
N TYR A 90 3.60 14.22 3.39
CA TYR A 90 2.93 14.72 2.19
C TYR A 90 1.81 13.77 1.72
N ASN A 91 2.10 12.46 1.69
CA ASN A 91 1.10 11.45 1.37
C ASN A 91 -0.03 11.42 2.41
N LEU A 92 0.27 11.57 3.71
CA LEU A 92 -0.76 11.73 4.75
C LEU A 92 -1.68 12.93 4.48
N CYS A 93 -1.11 14.10 4.13
CA CYS A 93 -1.90 15.27 3.76
C CYS A 93 -2.83 14.98 2.57
N ASN A 94 -2.36 14.26 1.54
CA ASN A 94 -3.19 13.85 0.41
C ASN A 94 -4.32 12.92 0.82
N PHE A 95 -4.08 11.96 1.73
CA PHE A 95 -5.14 11.12 2.30
C PHE A 95 -6.17 11.95 3.08
N MET A 96 -5.74 12.90 3.91
CA MET A 96 -6.64 13.76 4.69
C MET A 96 -7.48 14.68 3.80
N VAL A 97 -6.88 15.32 2.79
CA VAL A 97 -7.60 16.11 1.78
C VAL A 97 -8.59 15.24 1.01
N SER A 98 -8.18 14.03 0.61
CA SER A 98 -9.06 13.08 -0.08
C SER A 98 -10.23 12.60 0.79
N CYS A 99 -10.08 12.59 2.11
CA CYS A 99 -11.18 12.32 3.05
C CYS A 99 -12.12 13.54 3.17
N TYR A 100 -11.56 14.73 3.38
CA TYR A 100 -12.32 15.98 3.48
C TYR A 100 -13.17 16.25 2.23
N VAL A 101 -12.60 16.07 1.03
CA VAL A 101 -13.33 16.21 -0.24
C VAL A 101 -14.51 15.23 -0.35
N LYS A 102 -14.41 14.01 0.20
CA LYS A 102 -15.55 13.07 0.23
C LYS A 102 -16.65 13.52 1.19
N PHE A 103 -16.30 14.12 2.33
CA PHE A 103 -17.28 14.70 3.25
C PHE A 103 -18.00 15.90 2.61
N GLU A 104 -17.26 16.83 2.01
CA GLU A 104 -17.83 18.01 1.35
C GLU A 104 -18.67 17.62 0.13
N LEU A 105 -18.21 16.67 -0.69
CA LEU A 105 -18.99 16.17 -1.81
C LEU A 105 -20.31 15.55 -1.32
N ALA A 106 -20.25 14.63 -0.36
CA ALA A 106 -21.45 14.01 0.22
C ALA A 106 -22.42 15.07 0.80
N ARG A 107 -21.91 16.09 1.50
CA ARG A 107 -22.70 17.22 2.01
C ARG A 107 -23.35 18.02 0.88
N SER A 108 -22.61 18.32 -0.20
CA SER A 108 -23.09 19.11 -1.34
C SER A 108 -24.20 18.40 -2.13
N VAL A 109 -24.18 17.07 -2.21
CA VAL A 109 -25.23 16.25 -2.86
C VAL A 109 -26.21 15.62 -1.88
N GLN A 110 -26.22 16.07 -0.62
CA GLN A 110 -27.14 15.62 0.45
C GLN A 110 -27.12 14.10 0.73
N LEU A 111 -26.00 13.43 0.46
CA LEU A 111 -25.79 12.01 0.75
C LEU A 111 -25.14 11.76 2.11
N ARG A 112 -25.39 10.58 2.68
CA ARG A 112 -24.74 10.15 3.94
C ARG A 112 -23.26 9.84 3.67
N PRO A 113 -22.30 10.34 4.49
CA PRO A 113 -20.87 10.33 4.15
C PRO A 113 -20.15 8.98 4.36
N TYR A 114 -20.81 7.85 4.07
CA TYR A 114 -20.24 6.50 4.28
C TYR A 114 -18.96 6.23 3.49
N ASN A 115 -18.79 6.82 2.31
CA ASN A 115 -17.54 6.71 1.54
C ASN A 115 -16.36 7.37 2.29
N ALA A 116 -16.58 8.52 2.92
CA ALA A 116 -15.57 9.18 3.75
C ALA A 116 -15.25 8.36 5.02
N ILE A 117 -16.27 7.77 5.66
CA ILE A 117 -16.09 6.83 6.79
C ILE A 117 -15.29 5.60 6.36
N ALA A 118 -15.56 5.03 5.18
CA ALA A 118 -14.81 3.89 4.65
C ALA A 118 -13.34 4.21 4.37
N PHE A 119 -13.07 5.45 3.96
CA PHE A 119 -11.71 5.95 3.74
C PHE A 119 -10.87 6.05 5.04
N SER A 120 -11.48 5.88 6.22
CA SER A 120 -10.74 5.79 7.49
C SER A 120 -9.83 4.56 7.59
N GLY A 121 -10.18 3.42 6.99
CA GLY A 121 -9.35 2.21 7.01
C GLY A 121 -8.00 2.40 6.31
N PRO A 122 -7.96 2.89 5.06
CA PRO A 122 -6.72 3.30 4.38
C PRO A 122 -5.91 4.35 5.15
N ILE A 123 -6.58 5.32 5.79
CA ILE A 123 -5.90 6.31 6.65
C ILE A 123 -5.25 5.64 7.87
N ALA A 124 -5.96 4.73 8.56
CA ALA A 124 -5.46 4.05 9.74
C ALA A 124 -4.21 3.20 9.42
N ILE A 125 -4.24 2.43 8.32
CA ILE A 125 -3.07 1.69 7.81
C ILE A 125 -1.93 2.64 7.44
N PHE A 126 -2.21 3.74 6.74
CA PHE A 126 -1.15 4.67 6.35
C PHE A 126 -0.49 5.30 7.58
N VAL A 127 -1.30 5.77 8.54
CA VAL A 127 -0.79 6.38 9.78
C VAL A 127 -0.02 5.38 10.64
N SER A 128 -0.52 4.15 10.82
CA SER A 128 0.17 3.16 11.65
C SER A 128 1.49 2.70 11.02
N VAL A 129 1.47 2.28 9.76
CA VAL A 129 2.63 1.70 9.06
C VAL A 129 3.67 2.75 8.67
N PHE A 130 3.23 3.91 8.16
CA PHE A 130 4.13 4.93 7.62
C PHE A 130 4.42 6.08 8.58
N LEU A 131 3.78 6.18 9.76
CA LEU A 131 4.14 7.17 10.79
C LEU A 131 4.36 6.57 12.18
N ILE A 132 3.39 5.86 12.76
CA ILE A 132 3.49 5.41 14.17
C ILE A 132 4.62 4.38 14.33
N TYR A 133 4.68 3.38 13.46
CA TYR A 133 5.73 2.36 13.49
C TYR A 133 7.17 2.95 13.48
N PRO A 134 7.58 3.77 12.49
CA PRO A 134 8.92 4.38 12.51
C PRO A 134 9.14 5.47 13.56
N LEU A 135 8.11 5.92 14.28
CA LEU A 135 8.22 6.83 15.43
C LEU A 135 8.45 6.08 16.75
N GLY A 136 7.95 4.85 16.88
CA GLY A 136 8.24 3.98 18.03
C GLY A 136 9.58 3.26 17.90
N GLN A 137 10.00 2.94 16.68
CA GLN A 137 11.33 2.41 16.36
C GLN A 137 12.41 3.52 16.37
N SER A 138 13.69 3.14 16.27
CA SER A 138 14.83 4.07 16.32
C SER A 138 14.90 5.09 15.16
N GLY A 139 14.02 4.98 14.16
CA GLY A 139 13.65 6.09 13.28
C GLY A 139 13.09 5.67 11.92
N TRP A 140 12.91 6.68 11.06
CA TRP A 140 12.39 6.58 9.68
C TRP A 140 13.16 5.62 8.76
N PHE A 141 14.33 5.13 9.16
CA PHE A 141 15.06 4.05 8.50
C PHE A 141 14.22 2.76 8.40
N PHE A 142 13.47 2.45 9.47
CA PHE A 142 12.64 1.25 9.55
C PHE A 142 11.25 1.42 8.92
N ALA A 143 10.91 2.63 8.45
CA ALA A 143 9.69 2.85 7.69
C ALA A 143 9.74 2.07 6.36
N PRO A 144 8.60 1.57 5.85
CA PRO A 144 8.57 1.03 4.50
C PRO A 144 8.94 2.13 3.49
N SER A 145 9.87 1.82 2.59
CA SER A 145 10.24 2.71 1.49
C SER A 145 9.26 2.54 0.33
N PHE A 146 8.99 3.62 -0.40
CA PHE A 146 8.06 3.58 -1.53
C PHE A 146 8.70 2.90 -2.75
N GLY A 147 8.49 1.59 -2.90
CA GLY A 147 8.93 0.78 -4.05
C GLY A 147 8.53 -0.69 -3.89
N VAL A 148 8.27 -1.41 -4.98
CA VAL A 148 7.71 -2.79 -4.94
C VAL A 148 8.62 -3.74 -4.16
N ALA A 149 9.90 -3.86 -4.53
CA ALA A 149 10.87 -4.66 -3.79
C ALA A 149 11.08 -4.18 -2.34
N ALA A 150 10.93 -2.88 -2.06
CA ALA A 150 11.10 -2.34 -0.71
C ALA A 150 9.91 -2.70 0.22
N ILE A 151 8.71 -2.86 -0.33
CA ILE A 151 7.56 -3.39 0.42
C ILE A 151 7.72 -4.90 0.66
N PHE A 152 8.23 -5.68 -0.30
CA PHE A 152 8.55 -7.09 -0.05
C PHE A 152 9.62 -7.27 1.03
N ARG A 153 10.69 -6.46 1.00
CA ARG A 153 11.69 -6.38 2.09
C ARG A 153 11.02 -6.10 3.44
N PHE A 154 10.12 -5.12 3.49
CA PHE A 154 9.40 -4.75 4.72
C PHE A 154 8.50 -5.88 5.25
N ILE A 155 7.84 -6.64 4.37
CA ILE A 155 7.04 -7.81 4.76
C ILE A 155 7.93 -8.92 5.35
N LEU A 156 9.07 -9.22 4.73
CA LEU A 156 10.03 -10.19 5.25
C LEU A 156 10.67 -9.73 6.58
N PHE A 157 10.96 -8.44 6.71
CA PHE A 157 11.39 -7.83 7.98
C PHE A 157 10.33 -8.02 9.07
N PHE A 158 9.06 -7.75 8.79
CA PHE A 158 7.97 -7.95 9.74
C PHE A 158 7.76 -9.42 10.11
N GLN A 159 8.06 -10.35 9.22
CA GLN A 159 8.04 -11.76 9.57
C GLN A 159 9.21 -12.12 10.48
N GLY A 160 10.46 -11.86 10.06
CA GLY A 160 11.65 -12.22 10.85
C GLY A 160 11.73 -11.55 12.21
N PHE A 161 11.52 -10.23 12.29
CA PHE A 161 11.75 -9.43 13.51
C PHE A 161 10.52 -9.27 14.41
N HIS A 162 9.31 -9.62 13.94
CA HIS A 162 8.06 -9.43 14.70
C HIS A 162 7.12 -10.64 14.68
N ASN A 163 7.49 -11.74 14.00
CA ASN A 163 6.64 -12.91 13.77
C ASN A 163 5.21 -12.53 13.33
N TRP A 164 5.09 -11.52 12.46
CA TRP A 164 3.83 -10.78 12.24
C TRP A 164 2.65 -11.65 11.77
N THR A 165 2.91 -12.78 11.09
CA THR A 165 1.86 -13.76 10.74
C THR A 165 1.16 -14.38 11.96
N LEU A 166 1.83 -14.47 13.11
CA LEU A 166 1.27 -15.00 14.35
C LEU A 166 0.35 -14.00 15.09
N ASN A 167 0.41 -12.71 14.74
CA ASN A 167 -0.33 -11.69 15.44
C ASN A 167 -1.85 -11.74 15.12
N PRO A 168 -2.76 -11.86 16.12
CA PRO A 168 -4.19 -11.99 15.88
C PRO A 168 -4.80 -10.75 15.19
N PHE A 169 -4.25 -9.55 15.43
CA PHE A 169 -4.68 -8.33 14.73
C PHE A 169 -4.36 -8.38 13.23
N HIS A 170 -3.24 -9.01 12.86
CA HIS A 170 -2.93 -9.28 11.45
C HIS A 170 -3.89 -10.30 10.85
N MET A 171 -4.15 -11.41 11.56
CA MET A 171 -5.10 -12.45 11.11
C MET A 171 -6.50 -11.89 10.85
N ILE A 172 -7.02 -11.02 11.73
CA ILE A 172 -8.32 -10.35 11.52
C ILE A 172 -8.27 -9.41 10.31
N GLY A 173 -7.13 -8.75 10.06
CA GLY A 173 -6.94 -7.93 8.86
C GLY A 173 -6.92 -8.74 7.57
N VAL A 174 -6.22 -9.87 7.55
CA VAL A 174 -6.22 -10.84 6.45
C VAL A 174 -7.66 -11.33 6.20
N ALA A 175 -8.38 -11.72 7.25
CA ALA A 175 -9.77 -12.14 7.15
C ALA A 175 -10.68 -11.02 6.61
N GLY A 176 -10.47 -9.76 6.99
CA GLY A 176 -11.22 -8.62 6.47
C GLY A 176 -10.93 -8.31 5.00
N VAL A 177 -9.67 -8.42 4.55
CA VAL A 177 -9.28 -8.18 3.15
C VAL A 177 -9.74 -9.33 2.24
N LEU A 178 -9.49 -10.58 2.62
CA LEU A 178 -9.96 -11.76 1.87
C LEU A 178 -11.49 -11.86 1.91
N GLY A 179 -12.11 -11.56 3.05
CA GLY A 179 -13.55 -11.48 3.21
C GLY A 179 -14.19 -10.39 2.33
N ALA A 180 -13.54 -9.23 2.17
CA ALA A 180 -13.99 -8.20 1.25
C ALA A 180 -13.87 -8.62 -0.22
N ALA A 181 -12.79 -9.30 -0.61
CA ALA A 181 -12.65 -9.86 -1.95
C ALA A 181 -13.73 -10.92 -2.25
N LEU A 182 -13.99 -11.82 -1.29
CA LEU A 182 -15.07 -12.81 -1.35
C LEU A 182 -16.44 -12.12 -1.46
N LEU A 183 -16.74 -11.15 -0.59
CA LEU A 183 -18.00 -10.40 -0.61
C LEU A 183 -18.21 -9.62 -1.92
N CYS A 184 -17.15 -9.04 -2.48
CA CYS A 184 -17.20 -8.36 -3.77
C CYS A 184 -17.55 -9.33 -4.91
N ALA A 185 -16.85 -10.48 -4.97
CA ALA A 185 -17.05 -11.49 -6.00
C ALA A 185 -18.44 -12.16 -5.89
N ILE A 186 -18.82 -12.61 -4.70
CA ILE A 186 -20.09 -13.30 -4.46
C ILE A 186 -21.29 -12.37 -4.66
N HIS A 187 -21.20 -11.09 -4.26
CA HIS A 187 -22.30 -10.15 -4.47
C HIS A 187 -22.48 -9.83 -5.95
N GLY A 188 -21.40 -9.47 -6.65
CA GLY A 188 -21.44 -9.20 -8.10
C GLY A 188 -21.99 -10.39 -8.88
N ALA A 189 -21.42 -11.58 -8.67
CA ALA A 189 -21.90 -12.80 -9.32
C ALA A 189 -23.37 -13.11 -9.01
N THR A 190 -23.83 -12.91 -7.76
CA THR A 190 -25.23 -13.14 -7.40
C THR A 190 -26.17 -12.18 -8.12
N VAL A 191 -25.82 -10.89 -8.23
CA VAL A 191 -26.65 -9.90 -8.92
C VAL A 191 -26.78 -10.27 -10.41
N GLU A 192 -25.66 -10.48 -11.10
CA GLU A 192 -25.64 -10.83 -12.53
C GLU A 192 -26.39 -12.15 -12.84
N ASN A 193 -26.40 -13.12 -11.91
CA ASN A 193 -27.11 -14.40 -12.07
C ASN A 193 -28.54 -14.40 -11.49
N THR A 194 -29.05 -13.25 -11.04
CA THR A 194 -30.45 -13.11 -10.59
C THR A 194 -31.15 -11.90 -11.18
N LEU A 195 -30.62 -11.36 -12.28
CA LEU A 195 -31.24 -10.30 -13.07
C LEU A 195 -32.66 -10.68 -13.53
N PHE A 196 -33.53 -9.68 -13.67
CA PHE A 196 -34.76 -9.83 -14.43
C PHE A 196 -34.48 -9.69 -15.94
N GLU A 197 -35.37 -10.27 -16.76
CA GLU A 197 -35.30 -10.16 -18.22
C GLU A 197 -35.95 -8.83 -18.66
N ASP A 198 -35.22 -7.74 -18.45
CA ASP A 198 -35.70 -6.36 -18.69
C ASP A 198 -35.53 -5.91 -20.17
N GLY A 199 -35.15 -6.81 -21.09
CA GLY A 199 -35.06 -6.53 -22.53
C GLY A 199 -34.55 -7.69 -23.38
N ASP A 200 -34.86 -7.67 -24.69
CA ASP A 200 -34.69 -8.79 -25.64
C ASP A 200 -33.24 -9.15 -26.02
N GLY A 201 -32.24 -8.46 -25.44
CA GLY A 201 -30.84 -8.58 -25.82
C GLY A 201 -30.10 -9.66 -25.04
N ALA A 202 -29.44 -10.58 -25.73
CA ALA A 202 -28.54 -11.57 -25.11
C ALA A 202 -27.36 -10.94 -24.34
N ASN A 203 -27.09 -9.64 -24.54
CA ASN A 203 -26.24 -8.83 -23.68
C ASN A 203 -27.12 -7.94 -22.79
N THR A 204 -27.23 -8.31 -21.51
CA THR A 204 -28.16 -7.73 -20.53
C THR A 204 -27.81 -6.30 -20.09
N PHE A 205 -26.58 -5.82 -20.29
CA PHE A 205 -26.16 -4.49 -19.80
C PHE A 205 -26.97 -3.31 -20.37
N LEU A 206 -27.61 -3.48 -21.55
CA LEU A 206 -28.44 -2.45 -22.18
C LEU A 206 -29.87 -2.41 -21.63
N ALA A 207 -30.29 -3.42 -20.85
CA ALA A 207 -31.62 -3.49 -20.25
C ALA A 207 -31.74 -2.69 -18.95
N PHE A 208 -30.64 -2.11 -18.44
CA PHE A 208 -30.63 -1.30 -17.22
C PHE A 208 -30.75 0.20 -17.49
N ASN A 209 -31.65 0.88 -16.78
CA ASN A 209 -31.79 2.33 -16.78
C ASN A 209 -31.44 2.92 -15.39
N PRO A 210 -30.44 3.83 -15.27
CA PRO A 210 -30.07 4.47 -14.01
C PRO A 210 -31.20 5.22 -13.25
N THR A 211 -32.32 5.54 -13.91
CA THR A 211 -33.48 6.20 -13.28
C THR A 211 -34.69 5.29 -13.08
N GLN A 212 -34.56 3.97 -13.27
CA GLN A 212 -35.67 3.04 -13.02
C GLN A 212 -35.99 2.93 -11.51
N ALA A 213 -37.27 2.69 -11.20
CA ALA A 213 -37.73 2.53 -9.82
C ALA A 213 -37.62 1.07 -9.32
N GLU A 214 -37.64 0.10 -10.23
CA GLU A 214 -37.62 -1.33 -9.94
C GLU A 214 -36.19 -1.86 -9.70
N GLU A 215 -36.09 -2.89 -8.84
CA GLU A 215 -34.82 -3.59 -8.66
C GLU A 215 -34.51 -4.49 -9.85
N THR A 216 -33.37 -4.27 -10.51
CA THR A 216 -32.94 -5.05 -11.70
C THR A 216 -32.64 -6.54 -11.42
N TYR A 217 -32.66 -6.98 -10.16
CA TYR A 217 -32.39 -8.37 -9.77
C TYR A 217 -33.28 -8.84 -8.62
N SER A 218 -33.70 -10.11 -8.68
CA SER A 218 -34.60 -10.74 -7.71
C SER A 218 -33.88 -11.08 -6.39
N MET A 219 -34.13 -10.26 -5.36
CA MET A 219 -33.63 -10.54 -4.01
C MET A 219 -34.17 -11.85 -3.43
N VAL A 220 -35.41 -12.22 -3.78
CA VAL A 220 -36.07 -13.44 -3.28
C VAL A 220 -35.41 -14.69 -3.89
N THR A 221 -35.11 -14.67 -5.18
CA THR A 221 -34.39 -15.77 -5.86
C THR A 221 -32.98 -15.90 -5.29
N ALA A 222 -32.25 -14.80 -5.16
CA ALA A 222 -30.92 -14.78 -4.54
C ALA A 222 -30.93 -15.32 -3.10
N ASN A 223 -31.91 -14.90 -2.28
CA ASN A 223 -32.05 -15.37 -0.90
C ASN A 223 -32.34 -16.86 -0.84
N ARG A 224 -33.26 -17.37 -1.67
CA ARG A 224 -33.59 -18.80 -1.73
C ARG A 224 -32.37 -19.63 -2.15
N PHE A 225 -31.66 -19.22 -3.21
CA PHE A 225 -30.46 -19.88 -3.69
C PHE A 225 -29.42 -20.01 -2.57
N TRP A 226 -29.02 -18.90 -1.93
CA TRP A 226 -28.02 -18.94 -0.87
C TRP A 226 -28.49 -19.68 0.39
N SER A 227 -29.78 -19.60 0.74
CA SER A 227 -30.33 -20.38 1.87
C SER A 227 -30.28 -21.89 1.62
N GLN A 228 -30.41 -22.32 0.37
CA GLN A 228 -30.32 -23.73 -0.01
C GLN A 228 -28.87 -24.21 -0.18
N ILE A 229 -27.97 -23.38 -0.71
CA ILE A 229 -26.57 -23.75 -1.00
C ILE A 229 -25.65 -23.60 0.23
N PHE A 230 -25.85 -22.55 1.03
CA PHE A 230 -24.96 -22.17 2.14
C PHE A 230 -25.67 -22.18 3.51
N GLY A 231 -26.94 -22.58 3.57
CA GLY A 231 -27.74 -22.64 4.81
C GLY A 231 -28.18 -21.28 5.37
N VAL A 232 -27.56 -20.18 4.93
CA VAL A 232 -27.87 -18.80 5.33
C VAL A 232 -27.79 -17.87 4.13
N ALA A 233 -28.61 -16.80 4.14
CA ALA A 233 -28.61 -15.78 3.11
C ALA A 233 -28.97 -14.40 3.67
N PHE A 234 -28.47 -13.35 3.00
CA PHE A 234 -28.98 -12.01 3.24
C PHE A 234 -30.44 -11.90 2.79
N SER A 235 -31.30 -11.30 3.63
CA SER A 235 -32.69 -10.96 3.31
C SER A 235 -32.92 -9.44 3.20
N ASN A 236 -31.99 -8.63 3.70
CA ASN A 236 -32.10 -7.17 3.74
C ASN A 236 -30.94 -6.53 2.96
N LYS A 237 -31.25 -5.86 1.84
CA LYS A 237 -30.26 -5.20 0.96
C LYS A 237 -29.45 -4.13 1.70
N ARG A 238 -30.03 -3.38 2.65
CA ARG A 238 -29.31 -2.34 3.41
C ARG A 238 -28.29 -2.95 4.37
N TRP A 239 -28.63 -4.07 5.01
CA TRP A 239 -27.69 -4.81 5.84
C TRP A 239 -26.54 -5.41 5.01
N LEU A 240 -26.84 -6.02 3.86
CA LEU A 240 -25.82 -6.54 2.93
C LEU A 240 -24.78 -5.48 2.57
N HIS A 241 -25.21 -4.31 2.10
CA HIS A 241 -24.29 -3.24 1.68
C HIS A 241 -23.53 -2.63 2.86
N PHE A 242 -24.14 -2.52 4.05
CA PHE A 242 -23.42 -2.13 5.26
C PHE A 242 -22.37 -3.17 5.66
N PHE A 243 -22.65 -4.47 5.54
CA PHE A 243 -21.72 -5.54 5.85
C PHE A 243 -20.52 -5.56 4.90
N MET A 244 -20.75 -5.34 3.59
CA MET A 244 -19.68 -5.15 2.59
C MET A 244 -18.78 -3.95 2.88
N LEU A 245 -19.32 -2.90 3.53
CA LEU A 245 -18.55 -1.77 4.01
C LEU A 245 -17.79 -2.13 5.31
N PHE A 246 -18.45 -2.78 6.26
CA PHE A 246 -17.92 -3.11 7.59
C PHE A 246 -16.71 -4.05 7.55
N VAL A 247 -16.79 -5.16 6.81
CA VAL A 247 -15.75 -6.22 6.80
C VAL A 247 -14.36 -5.71 6.42
N PRO A 248 -14.15 -5.02 5.26
CA PRO A 248 -12.83 -4.48 4.92
C PRO A 248 -12.35 -3.41 5.91
N ILE A 249 -13.24 -2.49 6.34
CA ILE A 249 -12.84 -1.40 7.24
C ILE A 249 -12.34 -1.97 8.56
N THR A 250 -13.10 -2.85 9.19
CA THR A 250 -12.73 -3.48 10.46
C THR A 250 -11.42 -4.26 10.33
N GLY A 251 -11.22 -4.99 9.23
CA GLY A 251 -9.95 -5.66 8.96
C GLY A 251 -8.75 -4.70 8.91
N LEU A 252 -8.85 -3.62 8.12
CA LEU A 252 -7.79 -2.61 8.02
C LEU A 252 -7.52 -1.92 9.36
N TRP A 253 -8.56 -1.61 10.14
CA TRP A 253 -8.41 -1.04 11.48
C TRP A 253 -7.75 -2.00 12.47
N MET A 254 -8.09 -3.29 12.46
CA MET A 254 -7.44 -4.28 13.33
C MET A 254 -5.96 -4.43 12.97
N SER A 255 -5.61 -4.59 11.70
CA SER A 255 -4.19 -4.59 11.28
C SER A 255 -3.45 -3.31 11.68
N ALA A 256 -4.09 -2.15 11.56
CA ALA A 256 -3.48 -0.90 12.01
C ALA A 256 -3.16 -0.90 13.52
N LEU A 257 -4.06 -1.42 14.36
CA LEU A 257 -3.82 -1.55 15.82
C LEU A 257 -2.66 -2.50 16.13
N GLY A 258 -2.56 -3.64 15.44
CA GLY A 258 -1.43 -4.57 15.61
C GLY A 258 -0.08 -3.94 15.28
N VAL A 259 -0.01 -3.12 14.21
CA VAL A 259 1.19 -2.37 13.83
C VAL A 259 1.57 -1.30 14.86
N VAL A 260 0.60 -0.69 15.56
CA VAL A 260 0.88 0.21 16.70
C VAL A 260 1.54 -0.55 17.86
N GLY A 261 1.15 -1.80 18.13
CA GLY A 261 1.86 -2.66 19.08
C GLY A 261 3.31 -2.93 18.67
N LEU A 262 3.53 -3.28 17.40
CA LEU A 262 4.88 -3.50 16.85
C LEU A 262 5.76 -2.24 16.85
N ALA A 263 5.17 -1.03 16.84
CA ALA A 263 5.93 0.21 17.01
C ALA A 263 6.68 0.26 18.35
N LEU A 264 6.11 -0.36 19.39
CA LEU A 264 6.67 -0.41 20.75
C LEU A 264 7.39 -1.75 21.04
N ASN A 265 7.60 -2.58 20.02
CA ASN A 265 8.03 -3.97 20.16
C ASN A 265 7.15 -4.83 21.08
N LEU A 266 5.85 -4.51 21.19
CA LEU A 266 4.85 -5.36 21.82
C LEU A 266 4.39 -6.42 20.82
N HIS A 267 5.15 -7.51 20.74
CA HIS A 267 4.92 -8.59 19.80
C HIS A 267 3.99 -9.66 20.37
N ALA A 268 3.31 -10.39 19.50
CA ALA A 268 2.76 -11.72 19.82
C ALA A 268 3.76 -12.78 19.32
N TYR A 269 5.01 -12.68 19.79
CA TYR A 269 6.15 -13.40 19.20
C TYR A 269 6.09 -14.91 19.50
N GLU A 270 5.74 -15.25 20.74
CA GLU A 270 5.87 -16.59 21.29
C GLU A 270 4.61 -17.11 22.00
N PHE A 271 4.42 -18.43 21.93
CA PHE A 271 3.58 -19.16 22.87
C PHE A 271 4.47 -19.78 23.96
N VAL A 272 4.54 -19.16 25.13
CA VAL A 272 5.39 -19.58 26.26
C VAL A 272 5.21 -21.07 26.62
N SER A 273 4.01 -21.62 26.49
CA SER A 273 3.75 -23.05 26.72
C SER A 273 4.37 -23.98 25.67
N GLN A 274 4.57 -23.51 24.42
CA GLN A 274 5.30 -24.26 23.39
C GLN A 274 6.82 -24.11 23.58
N GLU A 275 7.31 -22.93 23.96
CA GLU A 275 8.74 -22.71 24.26
C GLU A 275 9.21 -23.59 25.42
N ILE A 276 8.48 -23.60 26.55
CA ILE A 276 8.79 -24.46 27.70
C ILE A 276 8.80 -25.93 27.26
N ARG A 277 7.80 -26.37 26.48
CA ARG A 277 7.73 -27.75 26.04
C ARG A 277 8.88 -28.13 25.10
N ALA A 278 9.22 -27.28 24.13
CA ALA A 278 10.32 -27.52 23.20
C ALA A 278 11.71 -27.48 23.88
N ALA A 279 11.85 -26.69 24.96
CA ALA A 279 13.06 -26.66 25.76
C ALA A 279 13.25 -27.92 26.63
N GLU A 280 12.16 -28.52 27.12
CA GLU A 280 12.18 -29.75 27.92
C GLU A 280 12.22 -31.04 27.07
N ASP A 281 11.62 -31.02 25.88
CA ASP A 281 11.38 -32.19 25.04
C ASP A 281 11.95 -31.96 23.63
N HIS A 282 13.14 -32.49 23.38
CA HIS A 282 13.85 -32.33 22.10
C HIS A 282 13.17 -33.01 20.90
N GLU A 283 12.18 -33.88 21.12
CA GLU A 283 11.37 -34.48 20.06
C GLU A 283 10.09 -33.67 19.77
N PHE A 284 9.78 -32.65 20.60
CA PHE A 284 8.58 -31.83 20.44
C PHE A 284 8.77 -30.78 19.33
N GLU A 285 8.05 -30.98 18.23
CA GLU A 285 8.11 -30.10 17.06
C GLU A 285 6.71 -29.71 16.54
N THR A 286 6.51 -28.43 16.23
CA THR A 286 5.25 -27.92 15.65
C THR A 286 5.54 -27.02 14.44
N PHE A 287 4.51 -26.66 13.68
CA PHE A 287 4.65 -25.62 12.64
C PHE A 287 5.03 -24.26 13.23
N TYR A 288 4.69 -24.01 14.50
CA TYR A 288 5.09 -22.78 15.19
C TYR A 288 6.60 -22.78 15.46
N THR A 289 7.18 -23.85 16.05
CA THR A 289 8.63 -23.90 16.31
C THR A 289 9.45 -23.89 15.02
N LYS A 290 8.97 -24.57 13.97
CA LYS A 290 9.54 -24.47 12.61
C LYS A 290 9.57 -23.04 12.06
N ASN A 291 8.54 -22.23 12.32
CA ASN A 291 8.50 -20.83 11.87
C ASN A 291 9.47 -19.94 12.66
N ILE A 292 9.75 -20.24 13.93
CA ILE A 292 10.77 -19.52 14.71
C ILE A 292 12.16 -19.72 14.09
N LEU A 293 12.53 -20.96 13.73
CA LEU A 293 13.80 -21.24 13.03
C LEU A 293 13.92 -20.49 11.69
N LEU A 294 12.82 -20.35 10.94
CA LEU A 294 12.80 -19.54 9.72
C LEU A 294 12.99 -18.04 10.01
N ASN A 295 12.41 -17.53 11.10
CA ASN A 295 12.57 -16.14 11.52
C ASN A 295 14.02 -15.85 11.96
N GLU A 296 14.65 -16.74 12.72
CA GLU A 296 16.07 -16.67 13.09
C GLU A 296 16.97 -16.60 11.86
N GLY A 297 16.71 -17.46 10.87
CA GLY A 297 17.36 -17.43 9.56
C GLY A 297 17.20 -16.08 8.86
N ILE A 298 15.96 -15.58 8.73
CA ILE A 298 15.69 -14.26 8.12
C ILE A 298 16.46 -13.16 8.84
N CYS A 299 16.45 -13.14 10.18
CA CYS A 299 17.13 -12.12 10.97
C CYS A 299 18.65 -12.16 10.77
N ALA A 300 19.30 -13.29 11.01
CA ALA A 300 20.77 -13.41 10.95
C ALA A 300 21.32 -13.10 9.55
N TRP A 301 20.67 -13.61 8.50
CA TRP A 301 21.13 -13.46 7.12
C TRP A 301 20.82 -12.09 6.50
N MET A 302 19.73 -11.43 6.92
CA MET A 302 19.35 -10.12 6.37
C MET A 302 20.02 -8.95 7.09
N VAL A 303 20.16 -9.02 8.41
CA VAL A 303 20.42 -7.83 9.25
C VAL A 303 21.73 -7.10 8.91
N ALA A 304 22.80 -7.82 8.57
CA ALA A 304 24.10 -7.20 8.28
C ALA A 304 24.08 -6.30 7.03
N GLN A 305 23.26 -6.62 6.03
CA GLN A 305 23.09 -5.81 4.82
C GLN A 305 21.94 -4.80 4.97
N ASP A 306 20.89 -5.18 5.70
CA ASP A 306 19.67 -4.40 5.86
C ASP A 306 19.81 -3.27 6.89
N GLN A 307 20.67 -3.44 7.90
CA GLN A 307 20.96 -2.49 8.96
C GLN A 307 22.46 -2.09 8.97
N PRO A 308 22.99 -1.48 7.89
CA PRO A 308 24.42 -1.18 7.75
C PRO A 308 24.94 -0.14 8.75
N HIS A 309 24.06 0.47 9.56
CA HIS A 309 24.42 1.38 10.64
C HIS A 309 24.95 0.64 11.89
N GLU A 310 24.50 -0.60 12.12
CA GLU A 310 24.94 -1.46 13.23
C GLU A 310 26.33 -2.08 12.99
N LYS A 311 26.81 -2.09 11.74
CA LYS A 311 28.13 -2.62 11.32
C LYS A 311 28.38 -4.07 11.75
N LEU A 312 27.33 -4.88 11.78
CA LEU A 312 27.38 -6.28 12.17
C LEU A 312 28.25 -7.08 11.19
N ILE A 313 29.15 -7.89 11.74
CA ILE A 313 29.97 -8.85 11.00
C ILE A 313 29.77 -10.20 11.70
N PHE A 314 29.06 -11.11 11.05
CA PHE A 314 28.88 -12.48 11.53
C PHE A 314 29.92 -13.38 10.84
N PRO A 315 30.80 -14.06 11.59
CA PRO A 315 31.54 -15.21 11.10
C PRO A 315 30.61 -16.27 10.48
N GLU A 316 31.09 -17.02 9.50
CA GLU A 316 30.26 -18.04 8.83
C GLU A 316 29.78 -19.13 9.81
N GLU A 317 30.59 -19.45 10.81
CA GLU A 317 30.31 -20.42 11.89
C GLU A 317 29.14 -20.05 12.82
N VAL A 318 28.70 -18.78 12.87
CA VAL A 318 27.57 -18.34 13.70
C VAL A 318 26.27 -18.10 12.90
N LEU A 319 26.29 -18.31 11.58
CA LEU A 319 25.09 -18.17 10.75
C LEU A 319 24.22 -19.43 10.86
N PRO A 320 22.94 -19.33 11.27
CA PRO A 320 22.07 -20.49 11.35
C PRO A 320 21.83 -21.07 9.96
N ARG A 321 22.08 -22.38 9.82
CA ARG A 321 21.92 -23.16 8.58
C ARG A 321 21.34 -24.53 8.89
N GLY A 322 20.46 -25.00 8.00
CA GLY A 322 20.11 -26.41 7.94
C GLY A 322 21.25 -27.23 7.35
N ASN A 323 21.17 -28.56 7.44
CA ASN A 323 22.19 -29.42 6.85
C ASN A 323 22.24 -29.25 5.31
N ALA A 324 23.44 -29.07 4.76
CA ALA A 324 23.75 -28.96 3.33
C ALA A 324 23.17 -27.77 2.53
N LEU A 325 22.69 -26.70 3.20
CA LEU A 325 22.24 -25.44 2.58
C LEU A 325 23.08 -24.23 3.01
#